data_AF-A0AAW1C5T5-F1
#
_entry.id   AF-A0AAW1C5T5-F1
#
_cell.length_a   1.000
_cell.length_b   1.000
_cell.length_c   1.000
_cell.angle_alpha   90.00
_cell.angle_beta   90.00
_cell.angle_gamma   90.00
#
_symmetry.space_group_name_H-M   'P 1'
#
loop_
_entity.id
_entity.type
_entity.pdbx_description
1 polymer ?
#
loop_
_entity_poly.entity_id
_entity_poly.type
_entity_poly.pdbx_seq_one_letter_code
_entity_poly.pdbx_strand_id
1 'polypeptide(L)'
;MNNNCQLVTRAFLTLHAPSPRRGFSRLPRPLAFAKQLRAALLSLTRRLLCLVLYLHSQRKPTPSLSVSLTLVNFLLQLALLGGEQEQKGAKPKSGLSYLLQKSTAPKSGHNPNPARKDELTSPIQTSGKDAASGRFRNQPFASRCHLLAVPGSSVSTGRVRRESDFHLCQIFAGRLMNIQRVVLHSRPGINGVPVAENFRMEEATLSDKIAEGQVKVRTLYLSVDPYMRCRMNEDAGSDYLQAWKLSEVTDGGGIGCVEESRDVHFAPGDFVTSFTWPWQTKAILDGKQLKKIEQHLVDGHLSYFLGAAGLTGLTSLLGIREKGHVSPGSNQTLVVSGAAGACGSLAGQIGLLEGCSKVVGICGTDEKCKVLVSEMGFDAAINYKKENVAEQLHKLCPDGVDIYFDNVGGDISDTVIRQMNSNSHIILCGQISQYNKDMQYPPPLPPEVEEIRKSRNITRERFLVLNYMEKYSASTLQLCHWIKEGKLKVKETIVEGLENIGAAFVSMMTGGNIGKQIVLVSK
;
A
#
# COMPACT_ATOMS: atom_id res chain seq x y z
N MET A 1 15.67 -27.36 -48.72
CA MET A 1 16.17 -27.94 -47.46
C MET A 1 17.70 -28.16 -47.46
N ASN A 2 18.38 -28.33 -48.61
CA ASN A 2 19.82 -28.64 -48.63
C ASN A 2 20.79 -27.52 -48.21
N ASN A 3 20.47 -26.24 -48.39
CA ASN A 3 21.41 -25.16 -48.02
C ASN A 3 21.43 -24.84 -46.52
N ASN A 4 20.40 -25.24 -45.76
CA ASN A 4 20.33 -25.00 -44.32
C ASN A 4 20.93 -26.14 -43.48
N CYS A 5 21.00 -27.37 -44.00
CA CYS A 5 21.71 -28.46 -43.32
C CYS A 5 23.22 -28.25 -43.29
N GLN A 6 23.83 -27.67 -44.34
CA GLN A 6 25.28 -27.44 -44.38
C GLN A 6 25.76 -26.41 -43.36
N LEU A 7 24.92 -25.45 -42.96
CA LEU A 7 25.25 -24.44 -41.94
C LEU A 7 25.27 -25.04 -40.52
N VAL A 8 24.38 -26.00 -40.26
CA VAL A 8 24.25 -26.65 -38.96
C VAL A 8 25.37 -27.68 -38.74
N THR A 9 25.78 -28.41 -39.77
CA THR A 9 26.90 -29.38 -39.68
C THR A 9 28.25 -28.68 -39.50
N ARG A 10 28.46 -27.49 -40.08
CA ARG A 10 29.68 -26.69 -39.87
C ARG A 10 29.80 -26.11 -38.45
N ALA A 11 28.67 -25.77 -37.81
CA ALA A 11 28.62 -25.24 -36.45
C ALA A 11 28.90 -26.31 -35.39
N PHE A 12 28.54 -27.57 -35.65
CA PHE A 12 28.77 -28.67 -34.71
C PHE A 12 30.25 -29.09 -34.64
N LEU A 13 30.98 -29.03 -35.77
CA LEU A 13 32.41 -29.37 -35.83
C LEU A 13 33.34 -28.31 -35.23
N THR A 14 32.86 -27.08 -35.00
CA THR A 14 33.66 -26.02 -34.35
C THR A 14 33.67 -26.11 -32.82
N LEU A 15 32.79 -26.92 -32.22
CA LEU A 15 32.67 -27.07 -30.76
C LEU A 15 33.63 -28.11 -30.16
N HIS A 16 34.34 -28.92 -30.96
CA HIS A 16 35.14 -30.07 -30.46
C HIS A 16 36.60 -30.15 -30.95
N ALA A 17 37.20 -29.07 -31.45
CA ALA A 17 38.62 -29.04 -31.77
C ALA A 17 39.45 -28.35 -30.67
N PRO A 18 40.51 -28.97 -30.11
CA PRO A 18 41.41 -28.30 -29.18
C PRO A 18 42.36 -27.38 -29.97
N SER A 19 42.36 -26.08 -29.66
CA SER A 19 43.23 -25.09 -30.31
C SER A 19 44.40 -24.67 -29.41
N PRO A 20 45.64 -24.64 -29.92
CA PRO A 20 46.76 -23.97 -29.28
C PRO A 20 46.81 -22.47 -29.63
N ARG A 21 47.43 -21.72 -28.72
CA ARG A 21 47.64 -20.27 -28.67
C ARG A 21 47.94 -19.60 -30.03
N ARG A 22 47.20 -18.53 -30.37
CA ARG A 22 47.72 -17.15 -30.64
C ARG A 22 46.63 -16.25 -31.27
N GLY A 23 46.53 -15.03 -30.74
CA GLY A 23 46.16 -13.76 -31.41
C GLY A 23 44.78 -13.63 -32.08
N PHE A 24 43.83 -12.97 -31.41
CA PHE A 24 42.59 -12.49 -32.04
C PHE A 24 42.46 -10.96 -31.95
N SER A 25 42.44 -10.32 -33.12
CA SER A 25 41.77 -9.05 -33.35
C SER A 25 40.33 -9.34 -33.86
N ARG A 26 39.36 -8.72 -33.18
CA ARG A 26 37.93 -8.51 -33.55
C ARG A 26 37.09 -9.74 -33.94
N LEU A 27 36.41 -10.33 -32.95
CA LEU A 27 35.16 -11.10 -33.10
C LEU A 27 33.94 -10.22 -32.72
N PRO A 28 32.77 -10.37 -33.38
CA PRO A 28 31.56 -9.64 -33.01
C PRO A 28 31.05 -10.09 -31.64
N ARG A 29 30.54 -9.13 -30.86
CA ARG A 29 30.13 -9.34 -29.46
C ARG A 29 29.07 -10.47 -29.35
N PRO A 30 29.20 -11.40 -28.37
CA PRO A 30 28.33 -12.58 -28.24
C PRO A 30 26.83 -12.27 -28.12
N LEU A 31 26.47 -11.06 -27.70
CA LEU A 31 25.08 -10.60 -27.57
C LEU A 31 24.34 -10.44 -28.91
N ALA A 32 25.04 -10.05 -29.99
CA ALA A 32 24.40 -9.81 -31.29
C ALA A 32 24.03 -11.14 -31.99
N PHE A 33 24.87 -12.16 -31.81
CA PHE A 33 24.64 -13.50 -32.35
C PHE A 33 23.48 -14.21 -31.62
N ALA A 34 23.39 -14.06 -30.29
CA ALA A 34 22.29 -14.62 -29.49
C ALA A 34 20.91 -14.05 -29.90
N LYS A 35 20.83 -12.75 -30.18
CA LYS A 35 19.59 -12.10 -30.65
C LYS A 35 19.14 -12.60 -32.03
N GLN A 36 20.07 -12.76 -32.96
CA GLN A 36 19.75 -13.30 -34.30
C GLN A 36 19.29 -14.75 -34.24
N LEU A 37 19.92 -15.59 -33.41
CA LEU A 37 19.53 -16.99 -33.23
C LEU A 37 18.14 -17.11 -32.60
N ARG A 38 17.83 -16.30 -31.58
CA ARG A 38 16.51 -16.26 -30.92
C ARG A 38 15.41 -15.83 -31.90
N ALA A 39 15.65 -14.81 -32.70
CA ALA A 39 14.71 -14.35 -33.72
C ALA A 39 14.44 -15.44 -34.79
N ALA A 40 15.48 -16.16 -35.21
CA ALA A 40 15.35 -17.27 -36.16
C ALA A 40 14.53 -18.44 -35.59
N LEU A 41 14.76 -18.81 -34.33
CA LEU A 41 14.02 -19.88 -33.64
C LEU A 41 12.53 -19.53 -33.46
N LEU A 42 12.22 -18.29 -33.05
CA LEU A 42 10.83 -17.84 -32.91
C LEU A 42 10.09 -17.80 -34.25
N SER A 43 10.76 -17.36 -35.31
CA SER A 43 10.22 -17.35 -36.67
C SER A 43 9.91 -18.77 -37.17
N LEU A 44 10.82 -19.72 -36.95
CA LEU A 44 10.64 -21.12 -37.32
C LEU A 44 9.48 -21.76 -36.54
N THR A 45 9.40 -21.48 -35.24
CA THR A 45 8.34 -21.96 -34.34
C THR A 45 6.96 -21.47 -34.79
N ARG A 46 6.84 -20.20 -35.17
CA ARG A 46 5.58 -19.62 -35.68
C ARG A 46 5.13 -20.28 -36.99
N ARG A 47 6.07 -20.57 -37.90
CA ARG A 47 5.76 -21.25 -39.17
C ARG A 47 5.32 -22.70 -38.96
N LEU A 48 5.96 -23.42 -38.05
CA LEU A 48 5.56 -24.79 -37.67
C LEU A 48 4.18 -24.82 -37.00
N LEU A 49 3.89 -23.87 -36.10
CA LEU A 49 2.58 -23.78 -35.46
C LEU A 49 1.46 -23.49 -36.48
N CYS A 50 1.70 -22.58 -37.44
CA CYS A 50 0.75 -22.33 -38.52
C CYS A 50 0.52 -23.58 -39.38
N LEU A 51 1.56 -24.36 -39.67
CA LEU A 51 1.44 -25.61 -40.43
C LEU A 51 0.63 -26.68 -39.66
N VAL A 52 0.85 -26.80 -38.35
CA VAL A 52 0.08 -27.72 -37.49
C VAL A 52 -1.39 -27.33 -37.42
N LEU A 53 -1.69 -26.03 -37.23
CA LEU A 53 -3.06 -25.52 -37.21
C LEU A 53 -3.76 -25.69 -38.57
N TYR A 54 -3.02 -25.49 -39.67
CA TYR A 54 -3.53 -25.72 -41.02
C TYR A 54 -3.84 -27.21 -41.27
N LEU A 55 -2.95 -28.12 -40.90
CA LEU A 55 -3.18 -29.56 -41.04
C LEU A 55 -4.32 -30.06 -40.15
N HIS A 56 -4.49 -29.48 -38.96
CA HIS A 56 -5.61 -29.77 -38.06
C HIS A 56 -6.95 -29.29 -38.63
N SER A 57 -6.98 -28.10 -39.24
CA SER A 57 -8.16 -27.54 -39.92
C SER A 57 -8.66 -28.42 -41.06
N GLN A 58 -7.77 -29.16 -41.72
CA GLN A 58 -8.11 -30.07 -42.83
C GLN A 58 -8.66 -31.45 -42.38
N ARG A 59 -8.90 -31.67 -41.08
CA ARG A 59 -9.44 -32.92 -40.49
C ARG A 59 -8.79 -34.22 -40.99
N LYS A 60 -7.51 -34.19 -41.37
CA LYS A 60 -6.78 -35.41 -41.74
C LYS A 60 -6.25 -36.10 -40.47
N PRO A 61 -6.56 -37.39 -40.23
CA PRO A 61 -5.96 -38.11 -39.12
C PRO A 61 -4.53 -38.46 -39.49
N THR A 62 -3.56 -37.76 -38.89
CA THR A 62 -2.15 -38.13 -39.01
C THR A 62 -1.55 -38.41 -37.63
N PRO A 63 -0.86 -39.55 -37.43
CA PRO A 63 -0.21 -39.91 -36.16
C PRO A 63 0.97 -38.98 -35.79
N SER A 64 1.25 -37.94 -36.58
CA SER A 64 2.37 -37.01 -36.44
C SER A 64 2.05 -35.69 -35.73
N LEU A 65 0.80 -35.46 -35.29
CA LEU A 65 0.43 -34.20 -34.64
C LEU A 65 1.10 -34.03 -33.26
N SER A 66 1.26 -35.13 -32.51
CA SER A 66 1.96 -35.13 -31.21
C SER A 66 3.45 -34.81 -31.37
N VAL A 67 4.12 -35.42 -32.35
CA VAL A 67 5.54 -35.17 -32.67
C VAL A 67 5.76 -33.71 -33.10
N SER A 68 4.80 -33.13 -33.83
CA SER A 68 4.87 -31.74 -34.28
C SER A 68 4.68 -30.74 -33.14
N LEU A 69 3.77 -31.01 -32.19
CA LEU A 69 3.56 -30.19 -31.00
C LEU A 69 4.76 -30.29 -30.03
N THR A 70 5.34 -31.48 -29.86
CA THR A 70 6.56 -31.66 -29.04
C THR A 70 7.74 -30.90 -29.63
N LEU A 71 7.90 -30.90 -30.95
CA LEU A 71 8.96 -30.14 -31.62
C LEU A 71 8.77 -28.62 -31.49
N VAL A 72 7.51 -28.14 -31.59
CA VAL A 72 7.18 -26.72 -31.34
C VAL A 72 7.50 -26.33 -29.90
N ASN A 73 7.15 -27.18 -28.93
CA ASN A 73 7.41 -26.91 -27.52
C ASN A 73 8.92 -26.91 -27.20
N PHE A 74 9.67 -27.82 -27.80
CA PHE A 74 11.13 -27.89 -27.67
C PHE A 74 11.83 -26.65 -28.25
N LEU A 75 11.41 -26.18 -29.43
CA LEU A 75 11.95 -24.96 -30.04
C LEU A 75 11.60 -23.70 -29.22
N LEU A 76 10.42 -23.65 -28.60
CA LEU A 76 10.02 -22.60 -27.67
C LEU A 76 10.90 -22.60 -26.41
N GLN A 77 11.17 -23.77 -25.83
CA GLN A 77 12.07 -23.88 -24.67
C GLN A 77 13.50 -23.44 -24.99
N LEU A 78 14.03 -23.79 -26.17
CA LEU A 78 15.34 -23.32 -26.62
C LEU A 78 15.38 -21.79 -26.81
N ALA A 79 14.30 -21.19 -27.32
CA ALA A 79 14.20 -19.74 -27.47
C ALA A 79 14.07 -19.00 -26.12
N LEU A 80 13.53 -19.65 -25.09
CA LEU A 80 13.42 -19.12 -23.72
C LEU A 80 14.75 -19.25 -22.96
N LEU A 81 15.47 -20.36 -23.08
CA LEU A 81 16.80 -20.55 -22.51
C LEU A 81 17.83 -19.54 -23.06
N GLY A 82 17.71 -19.15 -24.33
CA GLY A 82 18.49 -18.06 -24.91
C GLY A 82 18.18 -16.68 -24.32
N GLY A 83 17.03 -16.50 -23.66
CA GLY A 83 16.64 -15.26 -22.97
C GLY A 83 17.13 -15.19 -21.52
N GLU A 84 17.31 -16.31 -20.82
CA GLU A 84 17.85 -16.32 -19.46
C GLU A 84 19.35 -15.99 -19.41
N GLN A 85 20.09 -16.29 -20.48
CA GLN A 85 21.49 -15.87 -20.65
C GLN A 85 21.65 -14.35 -20.87
N GLU A 86 20.59 -13.62 -21.30
CA GLU A 86 20.61 -12.15 -21.39
C GLU A 86 20.53 -11.46 -20.02
N GLN A 87 20.02 -12.14 -18.97
CA GLN A 87 19.87 -11.55 -17.62
C GLN A 87 21.04 -11.81 -16.66
N LYS A 88 21.87 -12.84 -16.88
CA LYS A 88 23.03 -13.15 -16.02
C LYS A 88 24.32 -12.43 -16.45
N GLY A 89 24.20 -11.12 -16.69
CA GLY A 89 25.30 -10.20 -17.02
C GLY A 89 25.68 -9.24 -15.88
N ALA A 90 25.37 -9.54 -14.63
CA ALA A 90 25.77 -8.74 -13.47
C ALA A 90 26.84 -9.48 -12.65
N LYS A 91 28.01 -8.85 -12.46
CA LYS A 91 29.15 -9.37 -11.68
C LYS A 91 28.77 -9.52 -10.18
N PRO A 92 29.36 -10.49 -9.46
CA PRO A 92 29.20 -10.61 -8.01
C PRO A 92 30.12 -9.61 -7.28
N LYS A 93 29.65 -9.02 -6.18
CA LYS A 93 30.51 -8.46 -5.14
C LYS A 93 30.36 -9.28 -3.86
N SER A 94 31.45 -9.96 -3.52
CA SER A 94 31.82 -10.44 -2.18
C SER A 94 31.87 -9.25 -1.19
N GLY A 95 31.81 -9.41 0.13
CA GLY A 95 31.88 -10.61 0.97
C GLY A 95 31.64 -10.24 2.44
N LEU A 96 31.55 -11.28 3.28
CA LEU A 96 31.47 -11.19 4.74
C LEU A 96 32.84 -10.92 5.38
N SER A 97 32.78 -10.42 6.62
CA SER A 97 33.74 -10.56 7.74
C SER A 97 34.80 -9.47 8.04
N TYR A 98 34.53 -8.81 9.17
CA TYR A 98 35.39 -8.30 10.23
C TYR A 98 36.78 -8.95 10.38
N LEU A 99 37.84 -8.14 10.54
CA LEU A 99 38.83 -8.16 11.65
C LEU A 99 39.99 -7.13 11.45
N LEU A 100 40.20 -6.34 12.51
CA LEU A 100 41.44 -5.76 13.05
C LEU A 100 42.32 -4.72 12.29
N GLN A 101 42.39 -3.56 12.98
CA GLN A 101 43.58 -2.80 13.42
C GLN A 101 44.24 -1.71 12.54
N LYS A 102 44.28 -0.51 13.16
CA LYS A 102 45.39 0.48 13.26
C LYS A 102 45.81 1.14 11.93
N SER A 103 46.14 2.43 11.82
CA SER A 103 46.41 3.55 12.72
C SER A 103 46.57 4.81 11.83
N THR A 104 46.61 5.98 12.48
CA THR A 104 47.09 7.32 12.03
C THR A 104 46.19 8.20 11.15
N ALA A 105 45.70 9.27 11.79
CA ALA A 105 45.31 10.56 11.22
C ALA A 105 46.55 11.46 10.97
N PRO A 106 46.46 12.79 10.73
CA PRO A 106 45.42 13.65 10.13
C PRO A 106 46.01 14.64 9.05
N LYS A 107 45.17 15.50 8.44
CA LYS A 107 45.41 16.93 8.10
C LYS A 107 44.24 17.49 7.26
N SER A 108 43.45 18.45 7.77
CA SER A 108 43.48 19.92 7.51
C SER A 108 43.40 20.29 6.01
N GLY A 109 42.58 21.20 5.49
CA GLY A 109 41.72 22.27 6.00
C GLY A 109 41.46 23.25 4.83
N HIS A 110 40.56 24.21 5.03
CA HIS A 110 40.33 25.45 4.26
C HIS A 110 39.33 25.48 3.09
N ASN A 111 38.28 26.27 3.33
CA ASN A 111 37.49 27.09 2.41
C ASN A 111 38.34 28.33 2.00
N PRO A 112 38.06 29.09 0.90
CA PRO A 112 36.83 29.88 0.81
C PRO A 112 36.23 30.11 -0.62
N ASN A 113 34.98 30.57 -0.63
CA ASN A 113 34.24 31.26 -1.71
C ASN A 113 34.89 32.66 -2.00
N PRO A 114 34.43 33.57 -2.91
CA PRO A 114 33.17 33.65 -3.68
C PRO A 114 33.28 34.19 -5.13
N ALA A 115 32.18 34.26 -5.91
CA ALA A 115 31.86 35.39 -6.81
C ALA A 115 30.48 35.30 -7.49
N ARG A 116 29.84 36.47 -7.62
CA ARG A 116 28.55 36.83 -8.24
C ARG A 116 28.57 36.89 -9.77
N LYS A 117 27.38 36.89 -10.39
CA LYS A 117 26.81 37.90 -11.35
C LYS A 117 25.36 37.46 -11.71
N ASP A 118 24.28 38.23 -11.51
CA ASP A 118 23.82 39.45 -12.24
C ASP A 118 23.62 39.13 -13.74
N GLU A 119 22.48 39.27 -14.43
CA GLU A 119 21.40 40.29 -14.47
C GLU A 119 20.24 39.87 -15.42
N LEU A 120 19.05 40.51 -15.24
CA LEU A 120 18.02 41.01 -16.20
C LEU A 120 17.52 40.10 -17.38
N THR A 121 16.25 40.02 -17.81
CA THR A 121 15.14 41.00 -17.94
C THR A 121 13.86 40.27 -18.41
N SER A 122 12.69 40.89 -18.19
CA SER A 122 11.36 40.56 -18.75
C SER A 122 10.92 41.73 -19.68
N PRO A 123 9.63 41.92 -20.10
CA PRO A 123 8.57 41.05 -20.67
C PRO A 123 7.97 41.65 -21.98
N ILE A 124 7.13 40.93 -22.76
CA ILE A 124 6.18 41.55 -23.70
C ILE A 124 4.86 40.75 -23.83
N GLN A 125 3.73 41.47 -23.72
CA GLN A 125 2.33 41.10 -24.00
C GLN A 125 1.94 41.28 -25.48
N THR A 126 0.83 40.67 -25.93
CA THR A 126 -0.24 41.23 -26.82
C THR A 126 -1.29 40.12 -27.09
N SER A 127 -2.56 40.22 -26.64
CA SER A 127 -3.79 40.68 -27.35
C SER A 127 -4.06 40.00 -28.71
N GLY A 128 -5.24 39.49 -29.10
CA GLY A 128 -6.60 39.44 -28.52
C GLY A 128 -7.63 38.80 -29.48
N LYS A 129 -8.88 38.68 -29.00
CA LYS A 129 -10.23 38.64 -29.63
C LYS A 129 -10.47 37.98 -31.01
N ASP A 130 -11.43 37.05 -31.11
CA ASP A 130 -12.83 37.32 -31.54
C ASP A 130 -13.70 36.04 -31.63
N ALA A 131 -15.02 36.24 -31.53
CA ALA A 131 -16.08 35.24 -31.43
C ALA A 131 -16.75 34.92 -32.78
N ALA A 132 -17.30 33.70 -32.94
CA ALA A 132 -18.53 33.47 -33.73
C ALA A 132 -19.18 32.09 -33.46
N SER A 133 -20.50 32.12 -33.50
CA SER A 133 -21.52 31.10 -33.24
C SER A 133 -21.63 29.96 -34.27
N GLY A 134 -22.10 28.78 -33.82
CA GLY A 134 -22.71 27.76 -34.70
C GLY A 134 -23.32 26.58 -33.93
N ARG A 135 -24.65 26.52 -33.84
CA ARG A 135 -25.42 25.32 -33.43
C ARG A 135 -25.39 24.29 -34.57
N PHE A 136 -25.31 22.98 -34.29
CA PHE A 136 -26.17 21.93 -34.89
C PHE A 136 -25.90 20.52 -34.29
N ARG A 137 -26.99 19.93 -33.77
CA ARG A 137 -27.44 18.50 -33.70
C ARG A 137 -26.46 17.33 -33.49
N ASN A 138 -26.66 16.67 -32.33
CA ASN A 138 -26.97 15.25 -32.06
C ASN A 138 -26.71 14.12 -33.11
N GLN A 139 -26.08 13.06 -32.58
CA GLN A 139 -26.27 11.59 -32.76
C GLN A 139 -25.19 10.75 -33.49
N PRO A 140 -25.05 9.44 -33.12
CA PRO A 140 -23.77 8.78 -32.90
C PRO A 140 -23.29 7.87 -34.05
N PHE A 141 -21.97 7.67 -34.11
CA PHE A 141 -21.32 6.72 -35.01
C PHE A 141 -21.48 5.27 -34.54
N ALA A 142 -22.21 4.48 -35.33
CA ALA A 142 -22.20 3.02 -35.28
C ALA A 142 -21.42 2.49 -36.49
N SER A 143 -20.24 1.90 -36.26
CA SER A 143 -19.45 1.25 -37.31
C SER A 143 -19.98 -0.16 -37.58
N ARG A 144 -20.66 -0.34 -38.72
CA ARG A 144 -21.00 -1.66 -39.28
C ARG A 144 -19.90 -2.11 -40.25
N CYS A 145 -19.27 -3.25 -39.96
CA CYS A 145 -18.41 -3.96 -40.90
C CYS A 145 -19.25 -4.66 -41.97
N HIS A 146 -18.90 -4.46 -43.24
CA HIS A 146 -19.42 -5.20 -44.38
C HIS A 146 -18.86 -6.63 -44.42
N LEU A 147 -19.73 -7.63 -44.49
CA LEU A 147 -19.37 -8.99 -44.90
C LEU A 147 -19.89 -9.23 -46.32
N LEU A 148 -18.96 -9.51 -47.24
CA LEU A 148 -19.24 -9.96 -48.60
C LEU A 148 -19.79 -11.39 -48.58
N ALA A 149 -20.94 -11.58 -49.23
CA ALA A 149 -21.55 -12.88 -49.45
C ALA A 149 -20.94 -13.58 -50.68
N VAL A 150 -20.72 -14.89 -50.58
CA VAL A 150 -20.48 -15.80 -51.71
C VAL A 150 -21.48 -16.95 -51.59
N PRO A 151 -22.27 -17.29 -52.64
CA PRO A 151 -23.29 -18.32 -52.55
C PRO A 151 -22.81 -19.69 -53.06
N GLY A 152 -23.36 -20.75 -52.47
CA GLY A 152 -23.53 -22.06 -53.14
C GLY A 152 -22.76 -23.24 -52.54
N SER A 153 -23.41 -24.00 -51.66
CA SER A 153 -23.48 -25.47 -51.77
C SER A 153 -24.42 -26.03 -50.70
N SER A 154 -25.39 -26.79 -51.18
CA SER A 154 -26.39 -27.55 -50.42
C SER A 154 -25.74 -28.60 -49.51
N VAL A 155 -26.06 -28.60 -48.22
CA VAL A 155 -25.78 -29.72 -47.33
C VAL A 155 -27.06 -30.16 -46.64
N SER A 156 -27.30 -31.46 -46.79
CA SER A 156 -28.38 -32.26 -46.24
C SER A 156 -28.45 -32.22 -44.71
N THR A 157 -29.69 -32.32 -44.22
CA THR A 157 -30.06 -32.40 -42.82
C THR A 157 -29.48 -33.64 -42.14
N GLY A 158 -28.48 -33.44 -41.29
CA GLY A 158 -28.00 -34.43 -40.32
C GLY A 158 -28.14 -33.89 -38.90
N ARG A 159 -29.11 -34.41 -38.14
CA ARG A 159 -29.24 -34.18 -36.69
C ARG A 159 -28.00 -34.74 -36.00
N VAL A 160 -27.14 -33.86 -35.49
CA VAL A 160 -26.08 -34.22 -34.54
C VAL A 160 -26.44 -33.62 -33.19
N ARG A 161 -26.60 -34.50 -32.19
CA ARG A 161 -26.87 -34.18 -30.78
C ARG A 161 -25.83 -33.15 -30.27
N ARG A 162 -26.29 -31.96 -29.88
CA ARG A 162 -25.50 -30.90 -29.23
C ARG A 162 -25.85 -30.80 -27.74
N GLU A 163 -25.65 -31.87 -26.97
CA GLU A 163 -25.86 -31.82 -25.51
C GLU A 163 -24.65 -32.28 -24.69
N SER A 164 -23.61 -32.87 -25.29
CA SER A 164 -22.44 -33.34 -24.56
C SER A 164 -21.29 -32.33 -24.44
N ASP A 165 -21.21 -31.33 -25.32
CA ASP A 165 -20.03 -30.44 -25.38
C ASP A 165 -20.14 -29.19 -24.47
N PHE A 166 -21.35 -28.88 -23.98
CA PHE A 166 -21.55 -27.77 -23.02
C PHE A 166 -21.20 -28.15 -21.58
N HIS A 167 -21.24 -29.44 -21.22
CA HIS A 167 -20.85 -29.89 -19.87
C HIS A 167 -19.33 -30.03 -19.72
N LEU A 168 -18.59 -30.41 -20.76
CA LEU A 168 -17.14 -30.56 -20.67
C LEU A 168 -16.39 -29.22 -20.58
N CYS A 169 -16.95 -28.13 -21.11
CA CYS A 169 -16.32 -26.80 -21.01
C CYS A 169 -16.47 -26.17 -19.60
N GLN A 170 -17.53 -26.52 -18.86
CA GLN A 170 -17.71 -26.11 -17.46
C GLN A 170 -16.86 -26.91 -16.46
N ILE A 171 -16.35 -28.08 -16.83
CA ILE A 171 -15.52 -28.91 -15.92
C ILE A 171 -14.09 -28.36 -15.80
N PHE A 172 -13.61 -27.57 -16.77
CA PHE A 172 -12.26 -26.96 -16.72
C PHE A 172 -12.24 -25.47 -16.36
N ALA A 173 -13.31 -24.72 -16.64
CA ALA A 173 -13.47 -23.35 -16.16
C ALA A 173 -13.85 -23.38 -14.67
N GLY A 174 -12.94 -22.93 -13.79
CA GLY A 174 -13.25 -22.84 -12.36
C GLY A 174 -14.54 -22.05 -12.14
N ARG A 175 -15.32 -22.43 -11.11
CA ARG A 175 -16.51 -21.68 -10.72
C ARG A 175 -16.09 -20.23 -10.45
N LEU A 176 -16.91 -19.28 -10.87
CA LEU A 176 -16.71 -17.87 -10.54
C LEU A 176 -17.58 -17.53 -9.33
N MET A 177 -17.01 -16.77 -8.39
CA MET A 177 -17.71 -16.26 -7.22
C MET A 177 -17.97 -14.76 -7.39
N ASN A 178 -19.21 -14.35 -7.19
CA ASN A 178 -19.56 -12.92 -7.18
C ASN A 178 -19.09 -12.28 -5.88
N ILE A 179 -18.47 -11.12 -6.02
CA ILE A 179 -18.02 -10.28 -4.91
C ILE A 179 -18.43 -8.83 -5.16
N GLN A 180 -18.47 -8.05 -4.09
CA GLN A 180 -18.51 -6.60 -4.17
C GLN A 180 -17.13 -6.07 -3.81
N ARG A 181 -16.68 -5.02 -4.49
CA ARG A 181 -15.41 -4.35 -4.24
C ARG A 181 -15.55 -2.84 -4.33
N VAL A 182 -14.62 -2.13 -3.70
CA VAL A 182 -14.51 -0.67 -3.77
C VAL A 182 -13.29 -0.31 -4.60
N VAL A 183 -13.46 0.59 -5.55
CA VAL A 183 -12.38 1.13 -6.37
C VAL A 183 -12.23 2.63 -6.13
N LEU A 184 -11.03 3.17 -6.41
CA LEU A 184 -10.84 4.61 -6.47
C LEU A 184 -11.50 5.14 -7.75
N HIS A 185 -12.58 5.89 -7.62
CA HIS A 185 -13.31 6.46 -8.75
C HIS A 185 -12.66 7.71 -9.31
N SER A 186 -12.27 8.63 -8.43
CA SER A 186 -11.71 9.94 -8.78
C SER A 186 -10.75 10.41 -7.69
N ARG A 187 -9.84 11.32 -8.04
CA ARG A 187 -8.92 11.93 -7.08
C ARG A 187 -9.49 13.27 -6.58
N PRO A 188 -9.40 13.59 -5.28
CA PRO A 188 -9.80 14.89 -4.78
C PRO A 188 -8.83 16.02 -5.20
N GLY A 189 -7.66 15.67 -5.74
CA GLY A 189 -6.55 16.60 -5.96
C GLY A 189 -5.73 16.82 -4.67
N ILE A 190 -4.53 17.38 -4.81
CA ILE A 190 -3.59 17.50 -3.68
C ILE A 190 -4.08 18.44 -2.56
N ASN A 191 -4.82 19.49 -2.93
CA ASN A 191 -5.44 20.45 -2.00
C ASN A 191 -6.93 20.18 -1.70
N GLY A 192 -7.48 19.08 -2.24
CA GLY A 192 -8.90 18.78 -2.10
C GLY A 192 -9.23 18.04 -0.82
N VAL A 193 -10.44 18.25 -0.32
CA VAL A 193 -11.03 17.41 0.74
C VAL A 193 -11.61 16.15 0.09
N PRO A 194 -11.33 14.95 0.61
CA PRO A 194 -11.93 13.73 0.07
C PRO A 194 -13.44 13.71 0.30
N VAL A 195 -14.17 13.15 -0.67
CA VAL A 195 -15.61 12.94 -0.63
C VAL A 195 -15.94 11.48 -0.93
N ALA A 196 -17.14 11.03 -0.58
CA ALA A 196 -17.52 9.61 -0.72
C ALA A 196 -17.49 9.16 -2.19
N GLU A 197 -17.83 10.07 -3.10
CA GLU A 197 -17.87 9.88 -4.55
C GLU A 197 -16.47 9.69 -5.16
N ASN A 198 -15.39 9.93 -4.41
CA ASN A 198 -14.06 9.50 -4.82
C ASN A 198 -13.91 7.98 -4.83
N PHE A 199 -14.85 7.25 -4.23
CA PHE A 199 -14.91 5.79 -4.21
C PHE A 199 -16.16 5.31 -4.96
N ARG A 200 -16.06 4.15 -5.61
CA ARG A 200 -17.18 3.53 -6.32
C ARG A 200 -17.28 2.05 -5.96
N MET A 201 -18.51 1.61 -5.70
CA MET A 201 -18.83 0.19 -5.54
C MET A 201 -18.93 -0.50 -6.90
N GLU A 202 -18.39 -1.71 -7.00
CA GLU A 202 -18.49 -2.54 -8.18
C GLU A 202 -18.81 -3.98 -7.79
N GLU A 203 -19.62 -4.64 -8.61
CA GLU A 203 -19.68 -6.10 -8.62
C GLU A 203 -18.54 -6.64 -9.48
N ALA A 204 -17.90 -7.70 -9.00
CA ALA A 204 -16.84 -8.39 -9.73
C ALA A 204 -16.94 -9.90 -9.51
N THR A 205 -16.26 -10.67 -10.36
CA THR A 205 -16.13 -12.11 -10.22
C THR A 205 -14.70 -12.50 -9.91
N LEU A 206 -14.47 -13.31 -8.88
CA LEU A 206 -13.19 -13.96 -8.62
C LEU A 206 -13.23 -15.44 -9.05
N SER A 207 -12.07 -15.98 -9.38
CA SER A 207 -11.90 -17.44 -9.54
C SER A 207 -12.13 -18.11 -8.19
N ASP A 208 -12.89 -19.21 -8.15
CA ASP A 208 -13.05 -20.02 -6.95
C ASP A 208 -11.79 -20.90 -6.67
N LYS A 209 -10.93 -21.09 -7.68
CA LYS A 209 -9.66 -21.81 -7.55
C LYS A 209 -8.56 -20.90 -6.97
N ILE A 210 -7.88 -21.39 -5.94
CA ILE A 210 -6.67 -20.79 -5.35
C ILE A 210 -5.39 -21.56 -5.76
N ALA A 211 -4.27 -20.84 -5.89
CA ALA A 211 -2.95 -21.41 -6.18
C ALA A 211 -2.23 -21.84 -4.89
N GLU A 212 -1.09 -22.55 -5.05
CA GLU A 212 -0.23 -22.89 -3.92
C GLU A 212 0.25 -21.63 -3.19
N GLY A 213 0.24 -21.66 -1.84
CA GLY A 213 0.57 -20.52 -1.00
C GLY A 213 -0.51 -19.42 -0.94
N GLN A 214 -1.68 -19.63 -1.56
CA GLN A 214 -2.80 -18.68 -1.47
C GLN A 214 -3.87 -19.14 -0.48
N VAL A 215 -4.61 -18.16 0.02
CA VAL A 215 -5.69 -18.33 0.98
C VAL A 215 -6.90 -17.54 0.49
N LYS A 216 -8.07 -18.20 0.43
CA LYS A 216 -9.37 -17.56 0.18
C LYS A 216 -9.97 -17.15 1.51
N VAL A 217 -10.32 -15.87 1.63
CA VAL A 217 -10.82 -15.26 2.86
C VAL A 217 -12.14 -14.55 2.63
N ARG A 218 -13.02 -14.62 3.62
CA ARG A 218 -14.20 -13.75 3.75
C ARG A 218 -13.85 -12.56 4.62
N THR A 219 -14.03 -11.37 4.10
CA THR A 219 -13.74 -10.12 4.82
C THR A 219 -14.79 -9.90 5.90
N LEU A 220 -14.34 -9.66 7.13
CA LEU A 220 -15.20 -9.36 8.27
C LEU A 220 -15.17 -7.86 8.57
N TYR A 221 -13.98 -7.29 8.70
CA TYR A 221 -13.78 -5.90 9.09
C TYR A 221 -12.73 -5.23 8.20
N LEU A 222 -12.96 -3.95 7.89
CA LEU A 222 -12.00 -3.07 7.24
C LEU A 222 -11.73 -1.83 8.08
N SER A 223 -10.50 -1.37 8.02
CA SER A 223 -10.03 -0.15 8.64
C SER A 223 -10.09 1.00 7.63
N VAL A 224 -10.44 2.19 8.10
CA VAL A 224 -10.13 3.45 7.41
C VAL A 224 -9.20 4.28 8.28
N ASP A 225 -8.17 4.85 7.66
CA ASP A 225 -7.06 5.50 8.37
C ASP A 225 -6.65 6.81 7.68
N PRO A 226 -6.22 7.83 8.44
CA PRO A 226 -5.82 9.12 7.87
C PRO A 226 -4.75 9.04 6.77
N TYR A 227 -3.79 8.12 6.89
CA TYR A 227 -2.71 7.97 5.90
C TYR A 227 -3.24 7.62 4.50
N MET A 228 -4.43 7.03 4.40
CA MET A 228 -5.04 6.69 3.11
C MET A 228 -5.29 7.92 2.24
N ARG A 229 -5.40 9.12 2.85
CA ARG A 229 -5.57 10.37 2.11
C ARG A 229 -4.44 10.63 1.12
N CYS A 230 -3.17 10.37 1.48
CA CYS A 230 -2.07 10.58 0.56
C CYS A 230 -2.11 9.58 -0.61
N ARG A 231 -2.62 8.36 -0.38
CA ARG A 231 -2.78 7.35 -1.43
C ARG A 231 -3.82 7.74 -2.49
N MET A 232 -4.71 8.70 -2.20
CA MET A 232 -5.66 9.22 -3.18
C MET A 232 -5.04 10.21 -4.17
N ASN A 233 -3.87 10.79 -3.85
CA ASN A 233 -3.11 11.64 -4.75
C ASN A 233 -2.41 10.83 -5.85
N GLU A 234 -1.90 11.50 -6.89
CA GLU A 234 -1.09 10.83 -7.93
C GLU A 234 0.24 10.31 -7.35
N ASP A 235 0.83 11.07 -6.44
CA ASP A 235 1.98 10.67 -5.63
C ASP A 235 1.60 10.68 -4.14
N ALA A 236 1.92 9.60 -3.45
CA ALA A 236 1.70 9.46 -2.01
C ALA A 236 2.76 10.19 -1.16
N GLY A 237 3.86 10.64 -1.79
CA GLY A 237 4.95 11.34 -1.12
C GLY A 237 5.71 10.47 -0.12
N SER A 238 5.71 9.15 -0.35
CA SER A 238 6.27 8.15 0.56
C SER A 238 6.71 6.89 -0.20
N ASP A 239 7.88 6.37 0.15
CA ASP A 239 8.40 5.11 -0.42
C ASP A 239 7.69 3.86 0.11
N TYR A 240 7.02 3.95 1.27
CA TYR A 240 6.36 2.81 1.92
C TYR A 240 4.85 2.73 1.63
N LEU A 241 4.30 3.73 0.94
CA LEU A 241 2.89 3.76 0.53
C LEU A 241 2.80 4.06 -0.96
N GLN A 242 2.11 3.19 -1.70
CA GLN A 242 1.82 3.45 -3.11
C GLN A 242 0.49 4.18 -3.26
N ALA A 243 0.45 5.14 -4.21
CA ALA A 243 -0.77 5.77 -4.64
C ALA A 243 -1.75 4.71 -5.19
N TRP A 244 -3.01 4.81 -4.79
CA TRP A 244 -4.08 4.04 -5.41
C TRP A 244 -4.27 4.46 -6.85
N LYS A 245 -4.58 3.49 -7.71
CA LYS A 245 -4.84 3.72 -9.12
C LYS A 245 -6.33 3.86 -9.37
N LEU A 246 -6.68 4.72 -10.32
CA LEU A 246 -8.06 4.92 -10.72
C LEU A 246 -8.66 3.64 -11.28
N SER A 247 -9.89 3.33 -10.87
CA SER A 247 -10.65 2.11 -11.24
C SER A 247 -9.99 0.78 -10.86
N GLU A 248 -8.96 0.80 -10.01
CA GLU A 248 -8.44 -0.40 -9.34
C GLU A 248 -8.98 -0.50 -7.92
N VAL A 249 -9.01 -1.73 -7.38
CA VAL A 249 -9.47 -1.99 -6.01
C VAL A 249 -8.58 -1.26 -5.02
N THR A 250 -9.20 -0.56 -4.07
CA THR A 250 -8.49 0.09 -2.96
C THR A 250 -8.14 -0.96 -1.88
N ASP A 251 -7.21 -0.63 -1.00
CA ASP A 251 -6.72 -1.57 0.02
C ASP A 251 -6.30 -0.85 1.31
N GLY A 252 -6.39 -1.57 2.44
CA GLY A 252 -5.97 -1.06 3.74
C GLY A 252 -5.96 -2.15 4.79
N GLY A 253 -5.94 -1.77 6.07
CA GLY A 253 -6.03 -2.75 7.16
C GLY A 253 -7.35 -3.53 7.08
N GLY A 254 -7.28 -4.86 7.17
CA GLY A 254 -8.48 -5.70 7.18
C GLY A 254 -8.32 -6.98 7.98
N ILE A 255 -9.45 -7.56 8.36
CA ILE A 255 -9.57 -8.85 9.04
C ILE A 255 -10.59 -9.71 8.30
N GLY A 256 -10.28 -10.99 8.19
CA GLY A 256 -11.19 -11.96 7.61
C GLY A 256 -11.05 -13.35 8.22
N CYS A 257 -11.99 -14.21 7.85
CA CYS A 257 -11.97 -15.64 8.17
C CYS A 257 -11.55 -16.42 6.92
N VAL A 258 -10.65 -17.38 7.10
CA VAL A 258 -10.20 -18.29 6.03
C VAL A 258 -11.36 -19.23 5.66
N GLU A 259 -11.74 -19.23 4.38
CA GLU A 259 -12.73 -20.16 3.83
C GLU A 259 -12.04 -21.37 3.19
N GLU A 260 -10.89 -21.17 2.55
CA GLU A 260 -10.09 -22.22 1.90
C GLU A 260 -8.61 -21.83 1.94
N SER A 261 -7.71 -22.80 2.09
CA SER A 261 -6.27 -22.55 2.14
C SER A 261 -5.49 -23.57 1.32
N ARG A 262 -4.49 -23.08 0.60
CA ARG A 262 -3.39 -23.86 0.02
C ARG A 262 -2.03 -23.40 0.55
N ASP A 263 -2.04 -22.82 1.75
CA ASP A 263 -0.85 -22.50 2.51
C ASP A 263 -0.88 -23.30 3.82
N VAL A 264 0.21 -24.01 4.12
CA VAL A 264 0.30 -24.93 5.26
C VAL A 264 0.17 -24.25 6.63
N HIS A 265 0.31 -22.93 6.71
CA HIS A 265 0.21 -22.17 7.96
C HIS A 265 -1.23 -21.76 8.31
N PHE A 266 -2.18 -21.91 7.37
CA PHE A 266 -3.55 -21.46 7.53
C PHE A 266 -4.55 -22.59 7.23
N ALA A 267 -5.59 -22.69 8.05
CA ALA A 267 -6.69 -23.63 7.87
C ALA A 267 -8.04 -22.88 7.77
N PRO A 268 -9.05 -23.46 7.11
CA PRO A 268 -10.42 -22.95 7.17
C PRO A 268 -10.88 -22.70 8.61
N GLY A 269 -11.51 -21.55 8.85
CA GLY A 269 -11.93 -21.09 10.18
C GLY A 269 -10.91 -20.20 10.90
N ASP A 270 -9.65 -20.16 10.45
CA ASP A 270 -8.66 -19.23 11.02
C ASP A 270 -9.05 -17.76 10.77
N PHE A 271 -8.79 -16.91 11.75
CA PHE A 271 -8.89 -15.45 11.58
C PHE A 271 -7.53 -14.88 11.23
N VAL A 272 -7.49 -13.99 10.24
CA VAL A 272 -6.26 -13.43 9.70
C VAL A 272 -6.40 -11.93 9.44
N THR A 273 -5.27 -11.21 9.48
CA THR A 273 -5.19 -9.79 9.15
C THR A 273 -4.09 -9.48 8.15
N SER A 274 -4.26 -8.39 7.41
CA SER A 274 -3.25 -7.80 6.54
C SER A 274 -3.36 -6.27 6.53
N PHE A 275 -2.23 -5.60 6.27
CA PHE A 275 -2.18 -4.15 6.07
C PHE A 275 -2.64 -3.72 4.66
N THR A 276 -2.60 -4.64 3.70
CA THR A 276 -2.97 -4.41 2.29
C THR A 276 -4.16 -5.28 1.91
N TRP A 277 -5.17 -5.33 2.78
CA TRP A 277 -6.41 -6.06 2.56
C TRP A 277 -7.25 -5.32 1.51
N PRO A 278 -7.57 -5.94 0.36
CA PRO A 278 -8.38 -5.31 -0.67
C PRO A 278 -9.80 -5.03 -0.15
N TRP A 279 -10.35 -3.87 -0.44
CA TRP A 279 -11.70 -3.48 -0.03
C TRP A 279 -12.75 -4.24 -0.86
N GLN A 280 -13.02 -5.49 -0.46
CA GLN A 280 -13.97 -6.38 -1.10
C GLN A 280 -14.54 -7.38 -0.10
N THR A 281 -15.69 -7.98 -0.40
CA THR A 281 -16.39 -8.92 0.51
C THR A 281 -15.65 -10.25 0.69
N LYS A 282 -14.91 -10.70 -0.32
CA LYS A 282 -14.05 -11.88 -0.27
C LYS A 282 -12.78 -11.65 -1.10
N ALA A 283 -11.67 -12.22 -0.68
CA ALA A 283 -10.37 -12.03 -1.33
C ALA A 283 -9.60 -13.36 -1.46
N ILE A 284 -8.69 -13.41 -2.43
CA ILE A 284 -7.63 -14.43 -2.50
C ILE A 284 -6.32 -13.69 -2.25
N LEU A 285 -5.61 -14.09 -1.20
CA LEU A 285 -4.39 -13.43 -0.73
C LEU A 285 -3.23 -14.42 -0.67
N ASP A 286 -2.01 -13.94 -0.85
CA ASP A 286 -0.80 -14.72 -0.58
C ASP A 286 -0.66 -14.89 0.95
N GLY A 287 -0.50 -16.13 1.42
CA GLY A 287 -0.35 -16.45 2.84
C GLY A 287 0.79 -15.68 3.52
N LYS A 288 1.84 -15.30 2.78
CA LYS A 288 2.97 -14.50 3.30
C LYS A 288 2.57 -13.08 3.72
N GLN A 289 1.44 -12.56 3.22
CA GLN A 289 0.93 -11.24 3.57
C GLN A 289 -0.04 -11.26 4.75
N LEU A 290 -0.36 -12.46 5.26
CA LEU A 290 -1.32 -12.68 6.32
C LEU A 290 -0.62 -12.92 7.65
N LYS A 291 -1.22 -12.39 8.71
CA LYS A 291 -0.91 -12.77 10.09
C LYS A 291 -2.13 -13.44 10.70
N LYS A 292 -1.93 -14.60 11.31
CA LYS A 292 -2.98 -15.28 12.07
C LYS A 292 -3.29 -14.50 13.36
N ILE A 293 -4.56 -14.43 13.69
CA ILE A 293 -5.08 -13.74 14.87
C ILE A 293 -5.56 -14.77 15.90
N GLU A 294 -5.21 -14.52 17.16
CA GLU A 294 -5.69 -15.28 18.31
C GLU A 294 -6.87 -14.54 18.97
N GLN A 295 -8.09 -14.94 18.63
CA GLN A 295 -9.33 -14.28 19.08
C GLN A 295 -9.48 -14.14 20.60
N HIS A 296 -8.88 -15.05 21.38
CA HIS A 296 -8.98 -15.07 22.83
C HIS A 296 -8.18 -13.94 23.51
N LEU A 297 -7.26 -13.28 22.78
CA LEU A 297 -6.50 -12.14 23.28
C LEU A 297 -7.36 -10.88 23.44
N VAL A 298 -8.51 -10.82 22.76
CA VAL A 298 -9.45 -9.69 22.75
C VAL A 298 -10.88 -10.14 23.05
N ASP A 299 -11.03 -11.30 23.69
CA ASP A 299 -12.32 -11.91 24.07
C ASP A 299 -13.34 -11.92 22.92
N GLY A 300 -12.87 -12.30 21.72
CA GLY A 300 -13.69 -12.39 20.50
C GLY A 300 -13.95 -11.08 19.75
N HIS A 301 -13.53 -9.93 20.28
CA HIS A 301 -13.67 -8.62 19.61
C HIS A 301 -12.61 -8.42 18.52
N LEU A 302 -12.75 -9.15 17.40
CA LEU A 302 -11.75 -9.19 16.34
C LEU A 302 -11.37 -7.81 15.78
N SER A 303 -12.31 -6.86 15.71
CA SER A 303 -12.06 -5.49 15.23
C SER A 303 -10.95 -4.77 15.98
N TYR A 304 -10.69 -5.14 17.24
CA TYR A 304 -9.62 -4.53 18.05
C TYR A 304 -8.23 -4.71 17.44
N PHE A 305 -8.00 -5.74 16.61
CA PHE A 305 -6.73 -5.92 15.89
C PHE A 305 -6.52 -4.92 14.73
N LEU A 306 -7.56 -4.18 14.32
CA LEU A 306 -7.42 -3.00 13.44
C LEU A 306 -7.23 -1.70 14.24
N GLY A 307 -7.42 -1.76 15.55
CA GLY A 307 -7.42 -0.66 16.49
C GLY A 307 -6.41 -0.85 17.62
N ALA A 308 -6.94 -0.97 18.84
CA ALA A 308 -6.17 -0.97 20.08
C ALA A 308 -5.20 -2.14 20.26
N ALA A 309 -5.46 -3.30 19.66
CA ALA A 309 -4.55 -4.44 19.60
C ALA A 309 -3.80 -4.53 18.25
N GLY A 310 -3.88 -3.48 17.44
CA GLY A 310 -3.31 -3.39 16.10
C GLY A 310 -2.27 -2.28 15.94
N LEU A 311 -2.04 -1.86 14.69
CA LEU A 311 -1.06 -0.82 14.36
C LEU A 311 -1.32 0.51 15.07
N THR A 312 -2.58 0.89 15.33
CA THR A 312 -2.90 2.16 16.02
C THR A 312 -2.61 2.10 17.52
N GLY A 313 -2.91 0.97 18.17
CA GLY A 313 -2.48 0.72 19.55
C GLY A 313 -0.96 0.69 19.68
N LEU A 314 -0.27 -0.01 18.77
CA LEU A 314 1.19 -0.04 18.71
C LEU A 314 1.80 1.35 18.51
N THR A 315 1.21 2.17 17.64
CA THR A 315 1.64 3.55 17.40
C THR A 315 1.58 4.36 18.70
N SER A 316 0.53 4.17 19.49
CA SER A 316 0.35 4.87 20.76
C SER A 316 1.35 4.39 21.81
N LEU A 317 1.46 3.07 22.00
CA LEU A 317 2.35 2.47 22.99
C LEU A 317 3.83 2.77 22.73
N LEU A 318 4.27 2.49 21.50
CA LEU A 318 5.66 2.69 21.12
C LEU A 318 5.99 4.17 20.92
N GLY A 319 5.03 5.01 20.54
CA GLY A 319 5.22 6.45 20.54
C GLY A 319 5.57 6.97 21.93
N ILE A 320 4.79 6.58 22.95
CA ILE A 320 5.03 6.96 24.34
C ILE A 320 6.37 6.38 24.85
N ARG A 321 6.62 5.08 24.65
CA ARG A 321 7.83 4.41 25.18
C ARG A 321 9.13 4.84 24.49
N GLU A 322 9.11 5.02 23.17
CA GLU A 322 10.34 5.26 22.39
C GLU A 322 10.65 6.76 22.23
N LYS A 323 9.62 7.62 22.31
CA LYS A 323 9.77 9.06 22.04
C LYS A 323 9.25 9.94 23.17
N GLY A 324 8.34 9.45 24.01
CA GLY A 324 7.77 10.22 25.11
C GLY A 324 8.69 10.46 26.30
N HIS A 325 9.67 9.57 26.54
CA HIS A 325 10.60 9.66 27.68
C HIS A 325 9.88 9.85 29.03
N VAL A 326 8.79 9.09 29.22
CA VAL A 326 8.07 9.06 30.50
C VAL A 326 9.00 8.50 31.57
N SER A 327 9.14 9.21 32.67
CA SER A 327 9.92 8.79 33.83
C SER A 327 8.95 8.45 34.97
N PRO A 328 8.74 7.18 35.31
CA PRO A 328 7.86 6.80 36.41
C PRO A 328 8.21 7.53 37.72
N GLY A 329 7.21 8.12 38.37
CA GLY A 329 7.38 8.91 39.59
C GLY A 329 7.78 10.37 39.36
N SER A 330 7.97 10.79 38.11
CA SER A 330 8.03 12.21 37.76
C SER A 330 6.62 12.76 37.57
N ASN A 331 6.37 14.01 37.98
CA ASN A 331 5.08 14.68 37.81
C ASN A 331 4.92 15.23 36.38
N GLN A 332 5.18 14.40 35.36
CA GLN A 332 5.09 14.82 33.96
C GLN A 332 3.63 15.03 33.53
N THR A 333 3.42 16.08 32.73
CA THR A 333 2.15 16.40 32.06
C THR A 333 2.22 16.03 30.58
N LEU A 334 1.29 15.18 30.16
CA LEU A 334 1.11 14.78 28.75
C LEU A 334 -0.09 15.52 28.15
N VAL A 335 0.13 16.18 27.01
CA VAL A 335 -0.96 16.70 26.16
C VAL A 335 -1.09 15.81 24.92
N VAL A 336 -2.33 15.53 24.51
CA VAL A 336 -2.62 14.71 23.33
C VAL A 336 -3.52 15.48 22.38
N SER A 337 -3.11 15.66 21.12
CA SER A 337 -4.00 16.19 20.09
C SER A 337 -4.71 15.08 19.32
N GLY A 338 -5.89 15.37 18.77
CA GLY A 338 -6.74 14.32 18.19
C GLY A 338 -7.12 13.28 19.25
N ALA A 339 -7.27 13.71 20.51
CA ALA A 339 -7.29 12.84 21.68
C ALA A 339 -8.42 11.81 21.67
N ALA A 340 -9.57 12.11 21.09
CA ALA A 340 -10.68 11.16 21.00
C ALA A 340 -10.63 10.25 19.75
N GLY A 341 -9.54 10.27 18.97
CA GLY A 341 -9.32 9.37 17.84
C GLY A 341 -8.66 8.05 18.26
N ALA A 342 -8.40 7.17 17.28
CA ALA A 342 -7.82 5.83 17.53
C ALA A 342 -6.50 5.88 18.32
N CYS A 343 -5.49 6.60 17.84
CA CYS A 343 -4.21 6.69 18.54
C CYS A 343 -4.31 7.56 19.80
N GLY A 344 -4.91 8.75 19.70
CA GLY A 344 -4.97 9.70 20.80
C GLY A 344 -5.63 9.13 22.07
N SER A 345 -6.72 8.38 21.91
CA SER A 345 -7.48 7.85 23.05
C SER A 345 -6.69 6.82 23.84
N LEU A 346 -5.86 6.05 23.13
CA LEU A 346 -4.97 5.06 23.72
C LEU A 346 -3.72 5.73 24.29
N ALA A 347 -3.14 6.70 23.57
CA ALA A 347 -1.91 7.39 24.00
C ALA A 347 -2.06 8.08 25.36
N GLY A 348 -3.21 8.72 25.63
CA GLY A 348 -3.44 9.33 26.94
C GLY A 348 -3.55 8.31 28.07
N GLN A 349 -4.32 7.25 27.87
CA GLN A 349 -4.43 6.15 28.84
C GLN A 349 -3.08 5.46 29.09
N ILE A 350 -2.32 5.22 28.02
CA ILE A 350 -0.98 4.64 28.11
C ILE A 350 -0.02 5.59 28.84
N GLY A 351 -0.12 6.91 28.59
CA GLY A 351 0.66 7.91 29.34
C GLY A 351 0.47 7.78 30.85
N LEU A 352 -0.78 7.63 31.31
CA LEU A 352 -1.08 7.38 32.73
C LEU A 352 -0.50 6.05 33.22
N LEU A 353 -0.68 4.97 32.45
CA LEU A 353 -0.16 3.64 32.80
C LEU A 353 1.37 3.58 32.86
N GLU A 354 2.06 4.40 32.07
CA GLU A 354 3.53 4.53 32.03
C GLU A 354 4.06 5.53 33.06
N GLY A 355 3.18 6.29 33.74
CA GLY A 355 3.54 7.11 34.90
C GLY A 355 3.44 8.62 34.73
N CYS A 356 2.79 9.14 33.67
CA CYS A 356 2.41 10.55 33.62
C CYS A 356 1.42 10.85 34.75
N SER A 357 1.66 11.93 35.48
CA SER A 357 0.78 12.36 36.58
C SER A 357 -0.49 13.05 36.11
N LYS A 358 -0.46 13.62 34.90
CA LYS A 358 -1.57 14.36 34.30
C LYS A 358 -1.61 14.16 32.80
N VAL A 359 -2.82 14.00 32.26
CA VAL A 359 -3.10 13.91 30.83
C VAL A 359 -4.24 14.86 30.44
N VAL A 360 -3.97 15.73 29.47
CA VAL A 360 -4.95 16.67 28.89
C VAL A 360 -5.16 16.36 27.41
N GLY A 361 -6.42 16.17 27.01
CA GLY A 361 -6.79 15.86 25.63
C GLY A 361 -7.32 17.06 24.86
N ILE A 362 -6.92 17.23 23.60
CA ILE A 362 -7.48 18.25 22.69
C ILE A 362 -8.29 17.54 21.60
N CYS A 363 -9.56 17.88 21.48
CA CYS A 363 -10.47 17.29 20.50
C CYS A 363 -11.53 18.30 20.01
N GLY A 364 -12.38 17.87 19.06
CA GLY A 364 -13.20 18.81 18.27
C GLY A 364 -14.67 18.92 18.65
N THR A 365 -15.14 18.25 19.70
CA THR A 365 -16.55 18.31 20.16
C THR A 365 -16.63 18.11 21.68
N ASP A 366 -17.68 18.65 22.31
CA ASP A 366 -17.89 18.49 23.76
C ASP A 366 -18.18 17.03 24.14
N GLU A 367 -18.85 16.29 23.27
CA GLU A 367 -19.08 14.84 23.43
C GLU A 367 -17.75 14.09 23.53
N LYS A 368 -16.80 14.41 22.65
CA LYS A 368 -15.45 13.83 22.69
C LYS A 368 -14.71 14.22 23.96
N CYS A 369 -14.81 15.48 24.40
CA CYS A 369 -14.23 15.91 25.68
C CYS A 369 -14.81 15.10 26.84
N LYS A 370 -16.14 14.90 26.88
CA LYS A 370 -16.81 14.12 27.92
C LYS A 370 -16.33 12.67 27.93
N VAL A 371 -16.24 12.01 26.78
CA VAL A 371 -15.76 10.63 26.68
C VAL A 371 -14.32 10.51 27.21
N LEU A 372 -13.43 11.44 26.86
CA LEU A 372 -12.05 11.43 27.32
C LEU A 372 -11.94 11.47 28.85
N VAL A 373 -12.67 12.38 29.48
CA VAL A 373 -12.61 12.56 30.94
C VAL A 373 -13.36 11.46 31.68
N SER A 374 -14.61 11.19 31.29
CA SER A 374 -15.48 10.29 32.06
C SER A 374 -15.24 8.80 31.83
N GLU A 375 -14.69 8.41 30.68
CA GLU A 375 -14.51 7.00 30.32
C GLU A 375 -13.06 6.58 30.13
N MET A 376 -12.19 7.51 29.68
CA MET A 376 -10.79 7.20 29.36
C MET A 376 -9.80 7.71 30.41
N GLY A 377 -10.29 8.32 31.49
CA GLY A 377 -9.46 8.73 32.62
C GLY A 377 -8.54 9.92 32.36
N PHE A 378 -8.78 10.71 31.30
CA PHE A 378 -8.06 11.98 31.11
C PHE A 378 -8.44 12.96 32.23
N ASP A 379 -7.48 13.71 32.76
CA ASP A 379 -7.73 14.72 33.80
C ASP A 379 -8.59 15.88 33.28
N ALA A 380 -8.38 16.26 32.02
CA ALA A 380 -9.16 17.30 31.36
C ALA A 380 -9.17 17.11 29.84
N ALA A 381 -10.13 17.78 29.20
CA ALA A 381 -10.19 17.86 27.75
C ALA A 381 -10.60 19.27 27.28
N ILE A 382 -10.07 19.69 26.14
CA ILE A 382 -10.29 20.99 25.51
C ILE A 382 -10.97 20.78 24.17
N ASN A 383 -12.10 21.47 23.96
CA ASN A 383 -12.74 21.55 22.65
C ASN A 383 -12.13 22.71 21.84
N TYR A 384 -11.20 22.40 20.94
CA TYR A 384 -10.48 23.42 20.16
C TYR A 384 -11.38 24.23 19.23
N LYS A 385 -12.62 23.78 18.96
CA LYS A 385 -13.57 24.51 18.11
C LYS A 385 -14.40 25.55 18.86
N LYS A 386 -14.45 25.48 20.19
CA LYS A 386 -15.29 26.35 21.02
C LYS A 386 -14.52 27.16 22.05
N GLU A 387 -13.30 26.74 22.38
CA GLU A 387 -12.52 27.29 23.47
C GLU A 387 -11.20 27.86 22.97
N ASN A 388 -10.65 28.84 23.71
CA ASN A 388 -9.29 29.29 23.50
C ASN A 388 -8.31 28.24 24.05
N VAL A 389 -7.69 27.48 23.15
CA VAL A 389 -6.76 26.40 23.52
C VAL A 389 -5.59 26.92 24.35
N ALA A 390 -5.08 28.13 24.08
CA ALA A 390 -3.94 28.67 24.81
C ALA A 390 -4.29 28.96 26.28
N GLU A 391 -5.43 29.61 26.52
CA GLU A 391 -5.90 29.93 27.88
C GLU A 391 -6.24 28.65 28.66
N GLN A 392 -6.90 27.68 28.00
CA GLN A 392 -7.24 26.42 28.66
C GLN A 392 -6.00 25.59 28.98
N LEU A 393 -5.01 25.52 28.10
CA LEU A 393 -3.74 24.84 28.41
C LEU A 393 -3.03 25.50 29.58
N HIS A 394 -2.98 26.83 29.64
CA HIS A 394 -2.34 27.52 30.75
C HIS A 394 -3.04 27.21 32.10
N LYS A 395 -4.37 27.13 32.09
CA LYS A 395 -5.17 26.79 33.26
C LYS A 395 -5.02 25.33 33.68
N LEU A 396 -5.04 24.40 32.73
CA LEU A 396 -5.08 22.95 32.98
C LEU A 396 -3.68 22.35 33.23
N CYS A 397 -2.66 22.97 32.63
CA CYS A 397 -1.25 22.60 32.71
C CYS A 397 -0.42 23.76 33.31
N PRO A 398 -0.66 24.15 34.58
CA PRO A 398 0.02 25.29 35.19
C PRO A 398 1.55 25.12 35.29
N ASP A 399 2.02 23.88 35.39
CA ASP A 399 3.43 23.51 35.44
C ASP A 399 4.04 23.27 34.04
N GLY A 400 3.30 23.61 32.98
CA GLY A 400 3.72 23.41 31.59
C GLY A 400 3.45 22.01 31.05
N VAL A 401 3.97 21.74 29.85
CA VAL A 401 3.78 20.47 29.13
C VAL A 401 5.12 19.78 28.89
N ASP A 402 5.26 18.54 29.37
CA ASP A 402 6.51 17.77 29.26
C ASP A 402 6.51 16.86 28.03
N ILE A 403 5.32 16.36 27.66
CA ILE A 403 5.16 15.44 26.55
C ILE A 403 3.97 15.91 25.71
N TYR A 404 4.16 15.98 24.40
CA TYR A 404 3.09 16.25 23.46
C TYR A 404 2.97 15.11 22.45
N PHE A 405 1.87 14.36 22.51
CA PHE A 405 1.54 13.36 21.50
C PHE A 405 0.77 14.03 20.36
N ASP A 406 1.47 14.30 19.26
CA ASP A 406 0.96 15.12 18.16
C ASP A 406 0.38 14.26 17.01
N ASN A 407 -0.94 14.30 16.87
CA ASN A 407 -1.66 13.71 15.73
C ASN A 407 -2.14 14.74 14.69
N VAL A 408 -2.05 16.04 14.99
CA VAL A 408 -2.81 17.07 14.24
C VAL A 408 -1.94 18.09 13.52
N GLY A 409 -0.86 18.58 14.14
CA GLY A 409 -0.07 19.67 13.56
C GLY A 409 -0.78 21.02 13.50
N GLY A 410 -0.18 21.95 12.78
CA GLY A 410 -0.71 23.30 12.57
C GLY A 410 -0.90 24.08 13.87
N ASP A 411 -1.87 24.99 13.87
CA ASP A 411 -2.07 26.00 14.93
C ASP A 411 -2.24 25.39 16.33
N ILE A 412 -2.85 24.20 16.43
CA ILE A 412 -2.98 23.49 17.72
C ILE A 412 -1.60 23.11 18.24
N SER A 413 -0.76 22.51 17.39
CA SER A 413 0.60 22.13 17.77
C SER A 413 1.46 23.35 18.08
N ASP A 414 1.35 24.41 17.30
CA ASP A 414 2.05 25.67 17.56
C ASP A 414 1.68 26.24 18.93
N THR A 415 0.40 26.18 19.29
CA THR A 415 -0.09 26.61 20.61
C THR A 415 0.46 25.76 21.75
N VAL A 416 0.48 24.44 21.59
CA VAL A 416 1.04 23.52 22.60
C VAL A 416 2.54 23.76 22.77
N ILE A 417 3.31 23.85 21.68
CA ILE A 417 4.77 24.04 21.71
C ILE A 417 5.15 25.31 22.49
N ARG A 418 4.38 26.39 22.36
CA ARG A 418 4.60 27.65 23.10
C ARG A 418 4.46 27.48 24.63
N GLN A 419 3.80 26.43 25.10
CA GLN A 419 3.58 26.12 26.52
C GLN A 419 4.34 24.88 27.01
N MET A 420 5.19 24.29 26.17
CA MET A 420 6.01 23.15 26.55
C MET A 420 7.23 23.56 27.40
N ASN A 421 7.60 22.71 28.35
CA ASN A 421 8.74 22.88 29.25
C ASN A 421 10.08 22.72 28.51
N SER A 422 11.15 23.15 29.16
CA SER A 422 12.50 22.88 28.65
C SER A 422 12.82 21.38 28.71
N ASN A 423 13.52 20.86 27.70
CA ASN A 423 13.85 19.44 27.53
C ASN A 423 12.64 18.51 27.39
N SER A 424 11.49 19.04 26.96
CA SER A 424 10.28 18.27 26.69
C SER A 424 10.33 17.52 25.35
N HIS A 425 9.36 16.63 25.14
CA HIS A 425 9.34 15.72 23.99
C HIS A 425 8.03 15.80 23.20
N ILE A 426 8.16 16.00 21.88
CA ILE A 426 7.05 15.90 20.92
C ILE A 426 7.15 14.55 20.21
N ILE A 427 6.12 13.73 20.38
CA ILE A 427 5.92 12.49 19.64
C ILE A 427 5.18 12.88 18.35
N LEU A 428 5.93 13.09 17.27
CA LEU A 428 5.36 13.46 15.97
C LEU A 428 4.77 12.22 15.27
N CYS A 429 3.55 11.87 15.67
CA CYS A 429 2.80 10.71 15.17
C CYS A 429 2.14 11.01 13.81
N GLY A 430 1.36 12.10 13.74
CA GLY A 430 0.56 12.48 12.58
C GLY A 430 0.35 13.99 12.51
N GLN A 431 -0.05 14.52 11.36
CA GLN A 431 -0.37 15.95 11.19
C GLN A 431 -1.63 16.13 10.34
N ILE A 432 -2.75 15.54 10.78
CA ILE A 432 -3.96 15.41 9.95
C ILE A 432 -4.52 16.74 9.44
N SER A 433 -4.26 17.86 10.13
CA SER A 433 -4.68 19.21 9.68
C SER A 433 -4.02 19.65 8.36
N GLN A 434 -2.94 18.97 7.95
CA GLN A 434 -2.16 19.30 6.75
C GLN A 434 -2.41 18.31 5.59
N TYR A 435 -3.15 17.21 5.79
CA TYR A 435 -3.26 16.14 4.80
C TYR A 435 -4.06 16.49 3.54
N ASN A 436 -4.88 17.53 3.59
CA ASN A 436 -5.62 18.06 2.44
C ASN A 436 -4.93 19.29 1.84
N LYS A 437 -3.61 19.44 2.05
CA LYS A 437 -2.81 20.55 1.54
C LYS A 437 -1.57 20.02 0.82
N ASP A 438 -1.12 20.75 -0.18
CA ASP A 438 0.13 20.51 -0.89
C ASP A 438 1.32 20.92 -0.01
N MET A 439 1.77 19.96 0.80
CA MET A 439 2.86 20.18 1.74
C MET A 439 3.67 18.90 1.94
N GLN A 440 4.99 19.05 2.00
CA GLN A 440 5.89 17.95 2.32
C GLN A 440 5.65 17.45 3.75
N TYR A 441 5.66 16.12 3.94
CA TYR A 441 5.58 15.50 5.25
C TYR A 441 6.95 15.02 5.77
N PRO A 442 7.33 15.31 7.03
CA PRO A 442 6.59 16.12 7.99
C PRO A 442 6.68 17.64 7.68
N PRO A 443 5.60 18.40 7.91
CA PRO A 443 5.62 19.86 7.83
C PRO A 443 6.70 20.48 8.75
N PRO A 444 7.42 21.51 8.27
CA PRO A 444 8.26 22.33 9.13
C PRO A 444 7.40 23.14 10.10
N LEU A 445 7.98 23.51 11.25
CA LEU A 445 7.35 24.46 12.17
C LEU A 445 7.52 25.90 11.66
N PRO A 446 6.59 26.83 11.96
CA PRO A 446 6.81 28.25 11.71
C PRO A 446 8.08 28.77 12.38
N PRO A 447 8.79 29.77 11.82
CA PRO A 447 10.07 30.22 12.34
C PRO A 447 10.05 30.57 13.83
N GLU A 448 9.02 31.27 14.32
CA GLU A 448 8.96 31.64 15.73
C GLU A 448 8.68 30.45 16.67
N VAL A 449 7.95 29.43 16.19
CA VAL A 449 7.68 28.20 16.95
C VAL A 449 8.94 27.32 16.98
N GLU A 450 9.67 27.27 15.86
CA GLU A 450 10.95 26.57 15.76
C GLU A 450 12.02 27.19 16.67
N GLU A 451 12.06 28.52 16.82
CA GLU A 451 12.96 29.17 17.78
C GLU A 451 12.59 28.87 19.24
N ILE A 452 11.31 28.75 19.57
CA ILE A 452 10.88 28.27 20.89
C ILE A 452 11.32 26.82 21.10
N ARG A 453 11.10 25.95 20.09
CA ARG A 453 11.53 24.55 20.14
C ARG A 453 13.03 24.44 20.42
N LYS A 454 13.86 25.22 19.72
CA LYS A 454 15.31 25.23 19.90
C LYS A 454 15.72 25.79 21.27
N SER A 455 15.22 26.96 21.64
CA SER A 455 15.61 27.64 22.90
C SER A 455 15.24 26.86 24.15
N ARG A 456 14.13 26.09 24.11
CA ARG A 456 13.72 25.18 25.18
C ARG A 456 14.26 23.76 25.03
N ASN A 457 15.14 23.50 24.05
CA ASN A 457 15.66 22.15 23.78
C ASN A 457 14.57 21.07 23.66
N ILE A 458 13.48 21.39 22.97
CA ILE A 458 12.35 20.48 22.77
C ILE A 458 12.71 19.50 21.65
N THR A 459 12.64 18.22 21.95
CA THR A 459 12.87 17.16 20.96
C THR A 459 11.62 16.97 20.10
N ARG A 460 11.76 17.05 18.78
CA ARG A 460 10.67 16.78 17.82
C ARG A 460 11.17 15.83 16.74
N GLU A 461 10.96 14.54 16.94
CA GLU A 461 11.40 13.50 16.02
C GLU A 461 10.21 12.84 15.32
N ARG A 462 10.36 12.60 14.02
CA ARG A 462 9.38 11.81 13.26
C ARG A 462 9.29 10.42 13.86
N PHE A 463 8.08 10.03 14.24
CA PHE A 463 7.78 8.68 14.70
C PHE A 463 7.03 7.90 13.60
N LEU A 464 7.51 6.70 13.28
CA LEU A 464 6.84 5.78 12.36
C LEU A 464 6.87 4.38 12.96
N VAL A 465 5.69 3.86 13.33
CA VAL A 465 5.56 2.55 14.00
C VAL A 465 6.18 1.39 13.20
N LEU A 466 6.22 1.51 11.86
CA LEU A 466 6.81 0.50 10.97
C LEU A 466 8.31 0.31 11.16
N ASN A 467 8.99 1.26 11.83
CA ASN A 467 10.40 1.13 12.18
C ASN A 467 10.64 0.27 13.43
N TYR A 468 9.57 -0.19 14.09
CA TYR A 468 9.62 -0.92 15.37
C TYR A 468 8.89 -2.27 15.29
N MET A 469 8.81 -2.87 14.10
CA MET A 469 8.07 -4.12 13.88
C MET A 469 8.67 -5.33 14.60
N GLU A 470 9.93 -5.26 15.01
CA GLU A 470 10.55 -6.23 15.92
C GLU A 470 9.92 -6.25 17.31
N LYS A 471 9.28 -5.14 17.74
CA LYS A 471 8.55 -5.02 19.01
C LYS A 471 7.06 -5.37 18.88
N TYR A 472 6.58 -5.72 17.69
CA TYR A 472 5.17 -5.93 17.38
C TYR A 472 4.49 -6.92 18.33
N SER A 473 5.05 -8.13 18.47
CA SER A 473 4.40 -9.21 19.24
C SER A 473 4.31 -8.88 20.73
N ALA A 474 5.42 -8.47 21.35
CA ALA A 474 5.44 -8.13 22.77
C ALA A 474 4.51 -6.95 23.10
N SER A 475 4.50 -5.94 22.24
CA SER A 475 3.67 -4.75 22.42
C SER A 475 2.18 -5.05 22.22
N THR A 476 1.84 -5.90 21.25
CA THR A 476 0.45 -6.36 21.03
C THR A 476 -0.06 -7.14 22.24
N LEU A 477 0.76 -8.06 22.78
CA LEU A 477 0.40 -8.82 23.98
C LEU A 477 0.17 -7.90 25.19
N GLN A 478 1.01 -6.88 25.37
CA GLN A 478 0.83 -5.89 26.44
C GLN A 478 -0.50 -5.13 26.32
N LEU A 479 -0.84 -4.69 25.10
CA LEU A 479 -2.10 -3.98 24.82
C LEU A 479 -3.30 -4.90 25.09
N CYS A 480 -3.29 -6.13 24.58
CA CYS A 480 -4.32 -7.12 24.85
C CYS A 480 -4.47 -7.37 26.36
N HIS A 481 -3.36 -7.49 27.09
CA HIS A 481 -3.39 -7.68 28.54
C HIS A 481 -4.08 -6.51 29.27
N TRP A 482 -3.73 -5.26 28.97
CA TRP A 482 -4.40 -4.11 29.58
C TRP A 482 -5.87 -3.96 29.17
N ILE A 483 -6.24 -4.36 27.95
CA ILE A 483 -7.64 -4.41 27.52
C ILE A 483 -8.41 -5.42 28.39
N LYS A 484 -7.88 -6.63 28.57
CA LYS A 484 -8.52 -7.70 29.36
C LYS A 484 -8.62 -7.36 30.85
N GLU A 485 -7.62 -6.68 31.40
CA GLU A 485 -7.67 -6.18 32.78
C GLU A 485 -8.60 -4.96 32.94
N GLY A 486 -9.15 -4.43 31.85
CA GLY A 486 -9.98 -3.23 31.85
C GLY A 486 -9.21 -1.95 32.17
N LYS A 487 -7.87 -1.97 32.15
CA LYS A 487 -6.99 -0.81 32.34
C LYS A 487 -6.94 0.08 31.09
N LEU A 488 -7.14 -0.50 29.91
CA LEU A 488 -7.19 0.21 28.64
C LEU A 488 -8.60 0.08 28.05
N LYS A 489 -9.36 1.18 28.04
CA LYS A 489 -10.69 1.26 27.44
C LYS A 489 -10.59 1.48 25.95
N VAL A 490 -11.28 0.65 25.18
CA VAL A 490 -11.31 0.70 23.72
C VAL A 490 -12.64 1.31 23.26
N LYS A 491 -12.56 2.26 22.33
CA LYS A 491 -13.73 2.83 21.64
C LYS A 491 -13.58 2.62 20.14
N GLU A 492 -14.68 2.23 19.51
CA GLU A 492 -14.79 2.09 18.07
C GLU A 492 -16.07 2.78 17.59
N THR A 493 -15.99 3.36 16.39
CA THR A 493 -17.16 3.77 15.62
C THR A 493 -17.29 2.78 14.48
N ILE A 494 -18.31 1.92 14.55
CA ILE A 494 -18.52 0.85 13.57
C ILE A 494 -19.63 1.28 12.61
N VAL A 495 -19.34 1.20 11.31
CA VAL A 495 -20.32 1.37 10.25
C VAL A 495 -20.53 0.03 9.55
N GLU A 496 -21.77 -0.40 9.38
CA GLU A 496 -22.10 -1.64 8.67
C GLU A 496 -22.13 -1.41 7.15
N GLY A 497 -21.70 -2.41 6.37
CA GLY A 497 -21.79 -2.41 4.91
C GLY A 497 -20.54 -1.88 4.22
N LEU A 498 -20.02 -2.65 3.24
CA LEU A 498 -18.87 -2.25 2.42
C LEU A 498 -19.17 -0.98 1.61
N GLU A 499 -20.42 -0.81 1.19
CA GLU A 499 -20.94 0.35 0.48
C GLU A 499 -20.71 1.68 1.21
N ASN A 500 -20.58 1.65 2.54
CA ASN A 500 -20.40 2.83 3.36
C ASN A 500 -18.94 3.20 3.62
N ILE A 501 -17.95 2.46 3.09
CA ILE A 501 -16.53 2.71 3.42
C ILE A 501 -16.03 4.08 2.97
N GLY A 502 -16.51 4.59 1.83
CA GLY A 502 -16.18 5.94 1.36
C GLY A 502 -16.71 7.01 2.32
N ALA A 503 -17.97 6.88 2.75
CA ALA A 503 -18.58 7.77 3.74
C ALA A 503 -17.89 7.67 5.11
N ALA A 504 -17.53 6.46 5.54
CA ALA A 504 -16.80 6.23 6.79
C ALA A 504 -15.41 6.89 6.77
N PHE A 505 -14.69 6.82 5.64
CA PHE A 505 -13.41 7.50 5.47
C PHE A 505 -13.56 9.03 5.59
N VAL A 506 -14.54 9.62 4.92
CA VAL A 506 -14.82 11.07 4.98
C VAL A 506 -15.25 11.51 6.38
N SER A 507 -16.14 10.75 7.01
CA SER A 507 -16.58 10.97 8.39
C SER A 507 -15.37 11.00 9.33
N MET A 508 -14.46 10.03 9.22
CA MET A 508 -13.24 10.00 10.02
C MET A 508 -12.34 11.21 9.77
N MET A 509 -12.10 11.57 8.50
CA MET A 509 -11.26 12.73 8.14
C MET A 509 -11.84 14.07 8.64
N THR A 510 -13.15 14.16 8.85
CA THR A 510 -13.84 15.34 9.37
C THR A 510 -14.14 15.27 10.88
N GLY A 511 -13.71 14.19 11.53
CA GLY A 511 -13.83 14.00 12.97
C GLY A 511 -15.21 13.52 13.43
N GLY A 512 -15.94 12.76 12.63
CA GLY A 512 -17.20 12.13 13.00
C GLY A 512 -17.04 10.89 13.91
N ASN A 513 -15.88 10.24 13.91
CA ASN A 513 -15.62 9.06 14.73
C ASN A 513 -15.19 9.40 16.18
N ILE A 514 -15.63 8.58 17.13
CA ILE A 514 -15.07 8.49 18.49
C ILE A 514 -14.34 7.14 18.58
N GLY A 515 -13.04 7.19 18.91
CA GLY A 515 -12.17 6.03 18.86
C GLY A 515 -11.84 5.60 17.42
N LYS A 516 -11.66 4.30 17.19
CA LYS A 516 -11.27 3.76 15.88
C LYS A 516 -12.46 3.63 14.93
N GLN A 517 -12.37 4.22 13.73
CA GLN A 517 -13.35 4.00 12.67
C GLN A 517 -13.14 2.62 12.03
N ILE A 518 -14.18 1.79 12.06
CA ILE A 518 -14.23 0.43 11.50
C ILE A 518 -15.41 0.31 10.55
N VAL A 519 -15.25 -0.48 9.50
CA VAL A 519 -16.35 -0.91 8.62
C VAL A 519 -16.56 -2.41 8.81
N LEU A 520 -17.74 -2.80 9.26
CA LEU A 520 -18.20 -4.19 9.35
C LEU A 520 -18.74 -4.62 7.98
N VAL A 521 -18.04 -5.55 7.34
CA VAL A 521 -18.39 -6.09 6.02
C VAL A 521 -19.25 -7.34 6.13
N SER A 522 -18.91 -8.24 7.06
CA SER A 522 -19.65 -9.47 7.32
C SER A 522 -19.58 -9.82 8.79
N LYS A 523 -20.71 -10.30 9.33
CA LYS A 523 -20.78 -10.90 10.66
C LYS A 523 -20.11 -12.28 10.70
#